data_AF-A0A962IE47-F1
#
_entry.id   AF-A0A962IE47-F1
#
_cell.length_a   1.000
_cell.length_b   1.000
_cell.length_c   1.000
_cell.angle_alpha   90.00
_cell.angle_beta   90.00
_cell.angle_gamma   90.00
#
_symmetry.space_group_name_H-M   'P 1'
#
loop_
_entity.id
_entity.type
_entity.pdbx_description
1 polymer ?
#
loop_
_entity_poly.entity_id
_entity_poly.type
_entity_poly.pdbx_seq_one_letter_code
_entity_poly.pdbx_strand_id
1 'polypeptide(L)'
;MPPRYRSSLLLLLALLCMALALLRPFWLLERKVWNYSFILDITQSMNTRDYHLNGELTDRLTVARQAMRAALKQLPCGSQVGLGLYTANNTYQLFNPLEVCEHYAIITDVLDHIDWRMAWANDSQ
;
A
#
# COMPACT_ATOMS: atom_id res chain seq x y z
N MET A 1 -51.80 -2.22 -13.48
CA MET A 1 -51.20 -1.87 -12.16
C MET A 1 -50.47 -3.09 -11.63
N PRO A 2 -49.13 -3.07 -11.50
CA PRO A 2 -48.41 -4.20 -10.91
C PRO A 2 -48.83 -4.35 -9.43
N PRO A 3 -48.95 -5.57 -8.92
CA PRO A 3 -49.54 -5.81 -7.61
C PRO A 3 -48.58 -5.38 -6.48
N ARG A 4 -49.11 -4.61 -5.51
CA ARG A 4 -48.38 -4.00 -4.37
C ARG A 4 -47.52 -4.97 -3.54
N TYR A 5 -47.80 -6.28 -3.57
CA TYR A 5 -47.02 -7.29 -2.84
C TYR A 5 -45.59 -7.45 -3.38
N ARG A 6 -45.36 -7.23 -4.69
CA ARG A 6 -44.04 -7.37 -5.31
C ARG A 6 -43.06 -6.30 -4.80
N SER A 7 -43.52 -5.06 -4.67
CA SER A 7 -42.70 -3.95 -4.17
C SER A 7 -42.35 -4.10 -2.69
N SER A 8 -43.26 -4.63 -1.88
CA SER A 8 -43.00 -4.85 -0.44
C SER A 8 -41.99 -5.98 -0.23
N LEU A 9 -42.06 -7.05 -1.04
CA LEU A 9 -41.08 -8.13 -1.05
C LEU A 9 -39.68 -7.64 -1.44
N LEU A 10 -39.59 -6.78 -2.45
CA LEU A 10 -38.33 -6.17 -2.89
C LEU A 10 -37.70 -5.29 -1.80
N LEU A 11 -38.51 -4.52 -1.06
CA LEU A 11 -38.04 -3.71 0.06
C LEU A 11 -37.52 -4.56 1.23
N LEU A 12 -38.23 -5.65 1.57
CA LEU A 12 -37.78 -6.60 2.59
C LEU A 12 -36.46 -7.28 2.19
N LEU A 13 -36.33 -7.69 0.93
CA LEU A 13 -35.10 -8.29 0.42
C LEU A 13 -33.93 -7.29 0.47
N ALA A 14 -34.16 -6.04 0.07
CA ALA A 14 -33.15 -4.99 0.16
C ALA A 14 -32.70 -4.74 1.61
N LEU A 15 -33.65 -4.70 2.54
CA LEU A 15 -33.38 -4.51 3.97
C LEU A 15 -32.60 -5.69 4.57
N LEU A 16 -32.94 -6.92 4.17
CA LEU A 16 -32.18 -8.12 4.54
C LEU A 16 -30.75 -8.10 3.98
N CYS A 17 -30.59 -7.76 2.70
CA CYS A 17 -29.26 -7.62 2.08
C CYS A 17 -28.41 -6.55 2.78
N MET A 18 -29.03 -5.42 3.15
CA MET A 18 -28.35 -4.36 3.90
C MET A 18 -27.94 -4.81 5.30
N ALA A 19 -28.83 -5.53 6.02
CA ALA A 19 -28.51 -6.12 7.32
C ALA A 19 -27.37 -7.14 7.24
N LEU A 20 -27.36 -7.99 6.20
CA LEU A 20 -26.29 -8.95 5.94
C LEU A 20 -24.95 -8.27 5.62
N ALA A 21 -24.96 -7.17 4.87
CA ALA A 21 -23.75 -6.40 4.58
C ALA A 21 -23.12 -5.80 5.84
N LEU A 22 -23.94 -5.38 6.81
CA LEU A 22 -23.47 -4.86 8.10
C LEU A 22 -22.76 -5.92 8.97
N LEU A 23 -23.05 -7.21 8.76
CA LEU A 23 -22.43 -8.33 9.48
C LEU A 23 -21.01 -8.66 8.99
N ARG A 24 -20.52 -8.00 7.92
CA ARG A 24 -19.18 -8.18 7.34
C ARG A 24 -18.76 -9.66 7.22
N PRO A 25 -19.50 -10.49 6.46
CA PRO A 25 -19.11 -11.88 6.24
C PRO A 25 -17.71 -11.93 5.62
N PHE A 26 -16.78 -12.64 6.26
CA PHE A 26 -15.45 -12.91 5.72
C PHE A 26 -15.36 -14.38 5.28
N TRP A 27 -14.80 -14.60 4.11
CA TRP A 27 -14.57 -15.94 3.57
C TRP A 27 -13.12 -16.34 3.85
N LEU A 28 -12.90 -17.49 4.50
CA LEU A 28 -11.56 -18.07 4.60
C LEU A 28 -11.21 -18.70 3.25
N LEU A 29 -10.56 -17.92 2.40
CA LEU A 29 -10.03 -18.39 1.13
C LEU A 29 -8.56 -18.75 1.31
N GLU A 30 -8.19 -20.01 1.09
CA GLU A 30 -6.78 -20.40 1.07
C GLU A 30 -6.08 -19.68 -0.08
N ARG A 31 -5.09 -18.86 0.28
CA ARG A 31 -4.30 -18.10 -0.69
C ARG A 31 -2.84 -18.17 -0.29
N LYS A 32 -1.97 -18.31 -1.30
CA LYS A 32 -0.53 -18.21 -1.10
C LYS A 32 -0.17 -16.77 -0.70
N VAL A 33 0.32 -16.62 0.53
CA VAL A 33 0.82 -15.36 1.07
C VAL A 33 2.34 -15.34 1.07
N TRP A 34 2.91 -14.14 1.16
CA TRP A 34 4.36 -13.94 1.10
C TRP A 34 4.83 -13.05 2.25
N ASN A 35 6.11 -13.17 2.60
CA ASN A 35 6.77 -12.27 3.55
C ASN A 35 7.95 -11.61 2.84
N TYR A 36 7.86 -10.30 2.63
CA TYR A 36 8.86 -9.49 1.92
C TYR A 36 9.43 -8.40 2.81
N SER A 37 10.66 -7.99 2.53
CA SER A 37 11.26 -6.78 3.10
C SER A 37 11.84 -5.95 1.95
N PHE A 38 11.27 -4.76 1.74
CA PHE A 38 11.77 -3.83 0.73
C PHE A 38 12.82 -2.93 1.34
N ILE A 39 13.89 -2.69 0.59
CA ILE A 39 14.90 -1.69 0.92
C ILE A 39 14.86 -0.63 -0.18
N LEU A 40 14.62 0.62 0.21
CA LEU A 40 14.56 1.75 -0.71
C LEU A 40 15.85 2.56 -0.64
N ASP A 41 16.55 2.69 -1.77
CA ASP A 41 17.71 3.54 -1.92
C ASP A 41 17.30 5.02 -1.90
N ILE A 42 17.86 5.78 -0.96
CA ILE A 42 17.66 7.24 -0.82
C ILE A 42 18.96 8.03 -1.02
N THR A 43 19.98 7.43 -1.68
CA THR A 43 21.24 8.10 -2.00
C THR A 43 21.03 9.28 -2.94
N GLN A 44 22.01 10.18 -3.00
CA GLN A 44 21.95 11.37 -3.87
C GLN A 44 21.74 11.04 -5.35
N SER A 45 22.21 9.88 -5.80
CA SER A 45 22.01 9.43 -7.18
C SER A 45 20.52 9.27 -7.54
N MET A 46 19.67 8.97 -6.54
CA MET A 46 18.24 8.79 -6.72
C MET A 46 17.47 10.11 -6.89
N ASN A 47 18.09 11.26 -6.60
CA ASN A 47 17.53 12.60 -6.86
C ASN A 47 17.74 13.06 -8.32
N THR A 48 18.43 12.26 -9.15
CA THR A 48 18.64 12.58 -10.56
C THR A 48 17.30 12.61 -11.30
N ARG A 49 17.00 13.72 -11.98
CA ARG A 49 15.77 13.91 -12.76
C ARG A 49 15.96 13.48 -14.22
N ASP A 50 16.09 12.18 -14.44
CA ASP A 50 16.31 11.59 -15.76
C ASP A 50 15.22 10.59 -16.18
N TYR A 51 14.16 10.45 -15.37
CA TYR A 51 13.01 9.63 -15.70
C TYR A 51 11.81 10.49 -16.11
N HIS A 52 10.91 9.88 -16.88
CA HIS A 52 9.61 10.48 -17.19
C HIS A 52 8.52 9.65 -16.53
N LEU A 53 7.63 10.33 -15.81
CA LEU A 53 6.45 9.73 -15.25
C LEU A 53 5.23 10.55 -15.66
N ASN A 54 4.24 9.91 -16.29
CA ASN A 54 3.06 10.59 -16.86
C ASN A 54 3.42 11.75 -17.81
N GLY A 55 4.56 11.67 -18.48
CA GLY A 55 5.06 12.72 -19.38
C GLY A 55 5.85 13.84 -18.71
N GLU A 56 6.01 13.83 -17.39
CA GLU A 56 6.78 14.83 -16.65
C GLU A 56 8.14 14.30 -16.21
N LEU A 57 9.17 15.15 -16.29
CA LEU A 57 10.52 14.83 -15.84
C LEU A 57 10.56 14.73 -14.31
N THR A 58 10.90 13.55 -13.80
CA THR A 58 10.88 13.20 -12.38
C THR A 58 12.19 12.55 -11.93
N ASP A 59 12.41 12.54 -10.62
CA ASP A 59 13.55 11.87 -10.00
C ASP A 59 13.35 10.35 -9.89
N ARG A 60 14.45 9.61 -9.80
CA ARG A 60 14.43 8.13 -9.70
C ARG A 60 13.77 7.64 -8.41
N LEU A 61 13.90 8.37 -7.30
CA LEU A 61 13.28 8.01 -6.02
C LEU A 61 11.75 8.02 -6.15
N THR A 62 11.18 9.02 -6.80
CA THR A 62 9.75 9.13 -7.08
C THR A 62 9.26 7.93 -7.90
N VAL A 63 10.01 7.53 -8.93
CA VAL A 63 9.71 6.32 -9.72
C VAL A 63 9.77 5.06 -8.85
N ALA A 64 10.80 4.91 -8.01
CA ALA A 64 10.96 3.76 -7.12
C ALA A 64 9.81 3.65 -6.11
N ARG A 65 9.40 4.78 -5.49
CA ARG A 65 8.22 4.82 -4.60
C ARG A 65 6.95 4.37 -5.29
N GLN A 66 6.72 4.83 -6.52
CA GLN A 66 5.55 4.43 -7.29
C GLN A 66 5.59 2.95 -7.70
N ALA A 67 6.76 2.43 -8.12
CA ALA A 67 6.94 1.02 -8.43
C ALA A 67 6.64 0.15 -7.19
N MET A 68 7.11 0.55 -6.01
CA MET A 68 6.81 -0.14 -4.76
C MET A 68 5.33 -0.07 -4.40
N ARG A 69 4.68 1.10 -4.59
CA ARG A 69 3.21 1.22 -4.43
C ARG A 69 2.45 0.30 -5.39
N ALA A 70 2.91 0.15 -6.63
CA ALA A 70 2.32 -0.76 -7.60
C ALA A 70 2.54 -2.23 -7.23
N ALA A 71 3.71 -2.57 -6.67
CA ALA A 71 3.99 -3.91 -6.15
C ALA A 71 3.09 -4.25 -4.95
N LEU A 72 2.93 -3.34 -3.99
CA LEU A 72 2.04 -3.51 -2.84
C LEU A 72 0.60 -3.81 -3.25
N LYS A 73 0.09 -3.16 -4.30
CA LYS A 73 -1.26 -3.40 -4.84
C LYS A 73 -1.44 -4.79 -5.44
N GLN A 74 -0.35 -5.42 -5.88
CA GLN A 74 -0.38 -6.76 -6.48
C GLN A 74 -0.23 -7.87 -5.45
N LEU A 75 0.17 -7.53 -4.22
CA LEU A 75 0.31 -8.51 -3.15
C LEU A 75 -1.06 -8.97 -2.64
N PRO A 76 -1.23 -10.28 -2.40
CA PRO A 76 -2.46 -10.78 -1.82
C PRO A 76 -2.58 -10.41 -0.34
N CYS A 77 -3.79 -10.08 0.12
CA CYS A 77 -4.07 -9.93 1.55
C CYS A 77 -3.62 -11.15 2.35
N GLY A 78 -3.07 -10.91 3.53
CA GLY A 78 -2.33 -11.85 4.37
C GLY A 78 -0.82 -11.85 4.12
N SER A 79 -0.34 -11.21 3.04
CA SER A 79 1.10 -11.01 2.85
C SER A 79 1.63 -9.97 3.82
N GLN A 80 2.87 -10.15 4.26
CA GLN A 80 3.56 -9.22 5.16
C GLN A 80 4.69 -8.51 4.41
N VAL A 81 4.84 -7.22 4.68
CA VAL A 81 5.85 -6.37 4.05
C VAL A 81 6.54 -5.51 5.11
N GLY A 82 7.86 -5.64 5.20
CA GLY A 82 8.73 -4.73 5.92
C GLY A 82 9.32 -3.68 4.98
N LEU A 83 9.76 -2.56 5.54
CA LEU A 83 10.42 -1.49 4.79
C LEU A 83 11.68 -1.02 5.51
N GLY A 84 12.75 -0.84 4.75
CA GLY A 84 13.97 -0.18 5.17
C GLY A 84 14.46 0.82 4.13
N LEU A 85 15.41 1.63 4.54
CA LEU A 85 16.07 2.65 3.72
C LEU A 85 17.56 2.31 3.59
N TYR A 86 18.12 2.53 2.42
CA TYR A 86 19.55 2.45 2.17
C TYR A 86 20.11 3.85 1.91
N THR A 87 21.13 4.25 2.66
CA THR A 87 21.82 5.54 2.50
C THR A 87 23.31 5.39 2.77
N ALA A 88 24.13 6.07 1.97
CA ALA A 88 25.59 6.03 2.00
C ALA A 88 26.15 4.59 1.92
N ASN A 89 26.31 3.94 3.07
CA ASN A 89 26.81 2.57 3.22
C ASN A 89 26.01 1.73 4.24
N ASN A 90 24.85 2.21 4.69
CA ASN A 90 24.07 1.58 5.75
C ASN A 90 22.61 1.38 5.36
N THR A 91 22.00 0.32 5.90
CA THR A 91 20.58 0.02 5.77
C THR A 91 19.89 0.21 7.11
N TYR A 92 18.80 0.96 7.14
CA TYR A 92 18.00 1.22 8.34
C TYR A 92 16.60 0.64 8.14
N GLN A 93 16.17 -0.24 9.05
CA GLN A 93 14.80 -0.75 9.02
C GLN A 93 13.85 0.31 9.59
N LEU A 94 12.83 0.71 8.82
CA LEU A 94 11.79 1.62 9.28
C LEU A 94 10.73 0.88 10.10
N PHE A 95 10.28 -0.27 9.61
CA PHE A 95 9.33 -1.12 10.32
C PHE A 95 9.47 -2.58 9.93
N ASN A 96 9.21 -3.47 10.89
CA ASN A 96 9.15 -4.92 10.66
C ASN A 96 7.94 -5.30 9.80
N PRO A 97 7.92 -6.49 9.19
CA PRO A 97 6.84 -6.88 8.28
C PRO A 97 5.43 -6.71 8.86
N LEU A 98 4.64 -5.85 8.23
CA LEU A 98 3.23 -5.58 8.54
C LEU A 98 2.33 -6.24 7.49
N GLU A 99 1.14 -6.70 7.88
CA GLU A 99 0.17 -7.25 6.93
C GLU A 99 -0.33 -6.15 5.98
N VAL A 100 -0.23 -6.41 4.67
CA VAL A 100 -0.40 -5.41 3.62
C VAL A 100 -1.81 -4.81 3.59
N CYS A 101 -2.87 -5.61 3.73
CA CYS A 101 -4.24 -5.10 3.56
C CYS A 101 -4.73 -4.34 4.79
N GLU A 102 -4.41 -4.81 6.00
CA GLU A 102 -4.71 -4.16 7.27
C GLU A 102 -3.95 -2.82 7.40
N HIS A 103 -2.68 -2.79 6.96
CA HIS A 103 -1.81 -1.62 7.14
C HIS A 103 -1.57 -0.84 5.84
N TYR A 104 -2.34 -1.08 4.78
CA TYR A 104 -2.10 -0.51 3.45
C TYR A 104 -1.94 1.02 3.49
N ALA A 105 -2.88 1.70 4.15
CA ALA A 105 -2.90 3.14 4.26
C ALA A 105 -1.63 3.69 4.93
N ILE A 106 -1.21 3.08 6.04
CA ILE A 106 -0.01 3.48 6.80
C ILE A 106 1.24 3.23 5.96
N ILE A 107 1.36 2.05 5.35
CA ILE A 107 2.50 1.72 4.50
C ILE A 107 2.61 2.76 3.36
N THR A 108 1.51 3.07 2.67
CA THR A 108 1.53 4.03 1.56
C THR A 108 1.80 5.45 1.99
N ASP A 109 1.35 5.85 3.17
CA ASP A 109 1.60 7.17 3.75
C ASP A 109 3.08 7.34 4.12
N VAL A 110 3.68 6.32 4.74
CA VAL A 110 5.12 6.29 4.98
C VAL A 110 5.88 6.41 3.67
N LEU A 111 5.46 5.69 2.62
CA LEU A 111 6.08 5.83 1.30
C LEU A 111 6.03 7.27 0.80
N ASP A 112 4.87 7.95 0.86
CA ASP A 112 4.74 9.34 0.38
C ASP A 112 5.65 10.33 1.11
N HIS A 113 5.97 10.06 2.37
CA HIS A 113 6.84 10.92 3.19
C HIS A 113 8.34 10.57 3.07
N ILE A 114 8.71 9.51 2.35
CA ILE A 114 10.13 9.19 2.14
C ILE A 114 10.78 10.18 1.19
N ASP A 115 11.75 10.91 1.73
CA ASP A 115 12.52 11.95 1.04
C ASP A 115 14.03 11.67 1.15
N TRP A 116 14.80 12.08 0.15
CA TRP A 116 16.27 12.00 0.13
C TRP A 116 16.92 12.75 1.29
N ARG A 117 16.23 13.75 1.88
CA ARG A 117 16.71 14.49 3.06
C ARG A 117 16.82 13.63 4.32
N MET A 118 16.15 12.47 4.36
CA MET A 118 16.31 11.53 5.48
C MET A 118 17.67 10.81 5.47
N ALA A 119 18.44 10.92 4.37
CA ALA A 119 19.81 10.39 4.29
C ALA A 119 20.78 11.06 5.29
N TRP A 120 20.42 12.23 5.82
CA TRP A 120 21.25 13.09 6.66
C TRP A 120 21.01 12.91 8.17
N ALA A 121 20.09 12.04 8.58
CA ALA A 121 19.73 11.86 9.99
C ALA A 121 20.87 11.27 10.87
N ASN A 122 22.10 11.17 10.36
CA ASN A 122 23.26 10.68 11.09
C ASN A 122 24.56 11.51 10.89
N ASP A 123 24.53 12.68 10.25
CA ASP A 123 25.73 13.52 10.03
C ASP A 123 26.03 14.49 11.20
N SER A 124 25.67 14.09 12.42
CA SER A 124 26.05 14.80 13.65
C SER A 124 26.84 13.88 14.59
N GLN A 125 28.05 13.52 14.16
CA GLN A 125 29.13 13.06 15.05
C GLN A 125 30.47 13.65 14.61
#